data_AF-A0A6H1RA66-F1
#
_entry.id   AF-A0A6H1RA66-F1
#
_cell.length_a   1.000
_cell.length_b   1.000
_cell.length_c   1.000
_cell.angle_alpha   90.00
_cell.angle_beta   90.00
_cell.angle_gamma   90.00
#
_symmetry.space_group_name_H-M   'P 1'
#
loop_
_entity.id
_entity.type
_entity.pdbx_description
1 polymer ?
#
loop_
_entity_poly.entity_id
_entity_poly.type
_entity_poly.pdbx_seq_one_letter_code
_entity_poly.pdbx_strand_id
1 'polypeptide(L)'
;MMRPLPSPLEFGTWDTLPEDPPEHLLDLSDEDVKDTIRRRDNLKQEWAAYLHYPHGFWPDASIKLDTAGHGEAWRNWLLRRAWDSGATLNAHLRRQAGI
;
A
#
# COMPACT_ATOMS: atom_id res chain seq x y z
N MET A 1 -5.67 -23.57 11.33
CA MET A 1 -4.33 -23.08 11.74
C MET A 1 -4.13 -21.70 11.13
N MET A 2 -3.84 -20.67 11.93
CA MET A 2 -3.43 -19.37 11.39
C MET A 2 -2.08 -19.54 10.69
N ARG A 3 -1.98 -19.04 9.45
CA ARG A 3 -0.72 -19.03 8.71
C ARG A 3 0.27 -18.14 9.49
N PRO A 4 1.52 -18.58 9.75
CA PRO A 4 2.49 -17.72 10.41
C PRO A 4 2.66 -16.42 9.62
N LEU A 5 2.81 -15.31 10.34
CA LEU A 5 3.20 -14.04 9.72
C LEU A 5 4.55 -14.27 9.03
N PRO A 6 4.75 -13.79 7.79
CA PRO A 6 6.03 -13.93 7.14
C PRO A 6 7.14 -13.22 7.94
N SER A 7 8.39 -13.62 7.73
CA SER A 7 9.56 -13.03 8.37
C SER A 7 9.87 -11.65 7.77
N PRO A 8 10.50 -10.72 8.52
CA PRO A 8 10.92 -9.41 8.01
C PRO A 8 11.65 -9.43 6.66
N LEU A 9 12.44 -10.48 6.41
CA LEU A 9 13.18 -10.72 5.16
C LEU A 9 12.29 -11.13 3.98
N GLU A 10 11.12 -11.72 4.23
CA GLU A 10 10.15 -12.14 3.22
C GLU A 10 9.25 -11.00 2.72
N PHE A 11 9.35 -9.81 3.34
CA PHE A 11 8.56 -8.67 2.91
C PHE A 11 9.31 -7.69 2.01
N GLY A 12 10.64 -7.67 1.94
CA GLY A 12 11.32 -6.58 1.21
C GLY A 12 10.95 -5.18 1.74
N THR A 13 11.56 -4.14 1.21
CA THR A 13 11.15 -2.77 1.53
C THR A 13 10.09 -2.34 0.52
N TRP A 14 8.83 -2.24 0.97
CA TRP A 14 7.74 -1.61 0.22
C TRP A 14 7.72 -0.10 0.47
N ASP A 15 8.91 0.49 0.52
CA ASP A 15 9.18 1.90 0.80
C ASP A 15 9.03 2.80 -0.43
N THR A 16 8.72 2.19 -1.58
CA THR A 16 8.29 2.89 -2.79
C THR A 16 7.02 2.28 -3.37
N LEU A 17 6.08 3.12 -3.80
CA LEU A 17 4.91 2.70 -4.56
C LEU A 17 5.24 2.45 -6.04
N PRO A 18 4.47 1.60 -6.73
CA PRO A 18 4.62 1.41 -8.17
C PRO A 18 4.31 2.72 -8.92
N GLU A 19 5.06 2.97 -9.98
CA GLU A 19 4.90 4.16 -10.82
C GLU A 19 3.50 4.18 -11.46
N ASP A 20 2.93 5.38 -11.56
CA ASP A 20 1.66 5.61 -12.23
C ASP A 20 1.76 5.47 -13.74
N PRO A 21 0.66 5.13 -14.43
CA PRO A 21 0.58 5.41 -15.85
C PRO A 21 0.64 6.93 -16.11
N PRO A 22 1.22 7.39 -17.23
CA PRO A 22 1.21 8.79 -17.58
C PRO A 22 -0.21 9.33 -17.75
N GLU A 23 -0.58 10.36 -17.00
CA GLU A 23 -1.97 10.86 -16.96
C GLU A 23 -2.49 11.32 -18.33
N HIS A 24 -1.61 11.85 -19.19
CA HIS A 24 -1.96 12.29 -20.55
C HIS A 24 -2.38 11.15 -21.48
N LEU A 25 -2.16 9.89 -21.09
CA LEU A 25 -2.58 8.70 -21.84
C LEU A 25 -3.88 8.09 -21.31
N LEU A 26 -4.42 8.63 -20.20
CA LEU A 26 -5.66 8.15 -19.60
C LEU A 26 -6.86 8.88 -20.18
N ASP A 27 -7.93 8.14 -20.49
CA ASP A 27 -9.19 8.74 -20.89
C ASP A 27 -9.93 9.29 -19.67
N LEU A 28 -9.70 10.58 -19.38
CA LEU A 28 -10.36 11.27 -18.27
C LEU A 28 -11.82 11.65 -18.58
N SER A 29 -12.39 11.24 -19.72
CA SER A 29 -13.83 11.32 -19.94
C SER A 29 -14.56 10.08 -19.42
N ASP A 30 -13.85 8.96 -19.25
CA ASP A 30 -14.36 7.70 -18.71
C ASP A 30 -14.47 7.75 -17.17
N GLU A 31 -15.67 7.52 -16.64
CA GLU A 31 -15.93 7.52 -15.19
C GLU A 31 -15.26 6.34 -14.46
N ASP A 32 -15.07 5.20 -15.13
CA ASP A 32 -14.38 4.05 -14.54
C ASP A 32 -12.88 4.33 -14.37
N VAL A 33 -12.28 5.06 -15.33
CA VAL A 33 -10.90 5.54 -15.24
C VAL A 33 -10.75 6.51 -14.08
N LYS A 34 -11.66 7.48 -13.94
CA LYS A 34 -11.66 8.44 -12.81
C LYS A 34 -11.80 7.72 -11.46
N ASP A 35 -12.72 6.77 -11.35
CA ASP A 35 -12.91 6.03 -10.11
C ASP A 35 -11.68 5.19 -9.76
N THR A 36 -11.04 4.57 -10.75
CA THR A 36 -9.80 3.82 -10.58
C THR A 36 -8.65 4.72 -10.11
N ILE A 37 -8.49 5.91 -10.70
CA ILE A 37 -7.50 6.92 -10.26
C ILE A 37 -7.77 7.32 -8.80
N ARG A 38 -9.02 7.63 -8.46
CA ARG A 38 -9.42 8.00 -7.10
C ARG A 38 -9.08 6.91 -6.08
N ARG A 39 -9.39 5.65 -6.39
CA ARG A 39 -9.05 4.50 -5.53
C ARG A 39 -7.54 4.33 -5.36
N ARG A 40 -6.78 4.47 -6.45
CA ARG A 40 -5.32 4.44 -6.43
C ARG A 40 -4.78 5.53 -5.51
N ASP A 41 -5.24 6.77 -5.64
CA ASP A 41 -4.72 7.90 -4.87
C ASP A 41 -5.04 7.78 -3.37
N ASN A 42 -6.23 7.26 -3.03
CA ASN A 42 -6.56 6.92 -1.64
C ASN A 42 -5.58 5.86 -1.07
N LEU A 43 -5.25 4.83 -1.84
CA LEU A 43 -4.27 3.81 -1.43
C LEU A 43 -2.87 4.41 -1.23
N LYS A 44 -2.48 5.44 -2.01
CA LYS A 44 -1.20 6.12 -1.78
C LYS A 44 -1.18 6.87 -0.45
N GLN A 45 -2.30 7.51 -0.09
CA GLN A 45 -2.45 8.18 1.20
C GLN A 45 -2.40 7.17 2.36
N GLU A 46 -3.10 6.04 2.24
CA GLU A 46 -3.04 4.94 3.21
C GLU A 46 -1.62 4.40 3.36
N TRP A 47 -0.94 4.14 2.23
CA TRP A 47 0.45 3.69 2.21
C TRP A 47 1.40 4.69 2.90
N ALA A 48 1.26 5.98 2.63
CA ALA A 48 2.05 7.03 3.29
C ALA A 48 1.78 7.06 4.80
N ALA A 49 0.53 6.87 5.23
CA ALA A 49 0.19 6.74 6.65
C ALA A 49 0.84 5.49 7.28
N TYR A 50 0.91 4.38 6.55
CA TYR A 50 1.58 3.16 7.01
C TYR A 50 3.10 3.32 7.12
N LEU A 51 3.74 4.07 6.22
CA LEU A 51 5.17 4.37 6.32
C LEU A 51 5.52 5.07 7.64
N HIS A 52 4.66 5.98 8.07
CA HIS A 52 4.83 6.74 9.31
C HIS A 52 4.15 6.07 10.52
N TYR A 53 3.65 4.84 10.37
CA TYR A 53 2.94 4.16 11.44
C TYR A 53 3.88 3.96 12.65
N PRO A 54 3.48 4.41 13.85
CA PRO A 54 4.37 4.40 15.01
C PRO A 54 4.84 2.99 15.35
N HIS A 55 6.16 2.87 15.59
CA HIS A 55 6.79 1.65 16.04
C HIS A 55 6.41 1.36 17.51
N GLY A 56 5.44 0.50 17.75
CA GLY A 56 5.05 0.13 19.11
C GLY A 56 3.74 -0.66 19.21
N PHE A 57 3.55 -1.36 20.32
CA PHE A 57 2.25 -1.93 20.70
C PHE A 57 1.52 -0.96 21.64
N TRP A 58 0.18 -0.95 21.56
CA TRP A 58 -0.69 -0.05 22.33
C TRP A 58 -1.44 -0.80 23.43
N PRO A 59 -0.92 -0.83 24.67
CA PRO A 59 -1.74 -1.10 25.84
C PRO A 59 -2.28 0.24 26.38
N ASP A 60 -3.55 0.49 26.10
CA ASP A 60 -4.53 1.42 26.72
C ASP A 60 -4.20 2.91 27.00
N ALA A 61 -2.97 3.42 26.86
CA ALA A 61 -2.71 4.87 26.93
C ALA A 61 -1.28 5.31 26.56
N SER A 62 -0.34 4.39 26.33
CA SER A 62 1.06 4.74 26.08
C SER A 62 1.67 3.81 25.04
N ILE A 63 2.33 4.39 24.04
CA ILE A 63 3.08 3.62 23.04
C ILE A 63 4.32 3.06 23.74
N LYS A 64 4.41 1.74 23.87
CA LYS A 64 5.64 1.07 24.30
C LYS A 64 6.42 0.62 23.07
N LEU A 65 7.75 0.69 23.16
CA LEU A 65 8.63 0.19 22.10
C LEU A 65 8.30 -1.27 21.80
N ASP A 66 8.19 -1.61 20.51
CA ASP A 66 7.84 -2.96 20.06
C ASP A 66 9.01 -3.93 20.26
N THR A 67 9.09 -4.51 21.46
CA THR A 67 10.15 -5.48 21.82
C THR A 67 10.03 -6.83 21.11
N ALA A 68 8.91 -7.10 20.41
CA ALA A 68 8.64 -8.39 19.76
C ALA A 68 8.58 -8.30 18.22
N GLY A 69 8.76 -7.12 17.62
CA GLY A 69 8.72 -6.92 16.16
C GLY A 69 7.33 -7.06 15.51
N HIS A 70 6.26 -7.11 16.32
CA HIS A 70 4.89 -7.29 15.81
C HIS A 70 4.36 -6.05 15.09
N GLY A 71 4.68 -4.86 15.56
CA GLY A 71 4.31 -3.59 14.93
C GLY A 71 5.00 -3.42 13.58
N GLU A 72 6.27 -3.81 13.48
CA GLU A 72 7.00 -3.82 12.21
C GLU A 72 6.41 -4.83 11.22
N ALA A 73 6.06 -6.03 11.68
CA ALA A 73 5.41 -7.04 10.84
C ALA A 73 4.04 -6.55 10.30
N TRP A 74 3.24 -5.91 11.15
CA TRP A 74 1.97 -5.31 10.74
C TRP A 74 2.16 -4.16 9.72
N ARG A 75 3.13 -3.28 9.98
CA ARG A 75 3.48 -2.20 9.04
C ARG A 75 3.84 -2.75 7.67
N ASN A 76 4.76 -3.71 7.62
CA ASN A 76 5.23 -4.30 6.37
C ASN A 76 4.11 -5.04 5.62
N TRP A 77 3.21 -5.70 6.34
CA TRP A 77 2.03 -6.33 5.75
C TRP A 77 1.06 -5.31 5.13
N LEU A 78 0.81 -4.19 5.81
CA LEU A 78 -0.04 -3.11 5.30
C LEU A 78 0.57 -2.44 4.07
N LEU A 79 1.87 -2.12 4.12
CA LEU A 79 2.61 -1.53 3.00
C LEU A 79 2.55 -2.44 1.76
N ARG A 80 2.76 -3.75 1.94
CA ARG A 80 2.65 -4.74 0.86
C ARG A 80 1.28 -4.72 0.20
N ARG A 81 0.21 -4.73 0.99
CA ARG A 81 -1.16 -4.75 0.44
C ARG A 81 -1.48 -3.50 -0.37
N ALA A 82 -1.04 -2.34 0.10
CA ALA A 82 -1.22 -1.10 -0.62
C ALA A 82 -0.40 -1.09 -1.92
N TRP A 83 0.82 -1.62 -1.89
CA TRP A 83 1.63 -1.82 -3.10
C TRP A 83 0.97 -2.76 -4.11
N ASP A 84 0.54 -3.97 -3.69
CA ASP A 84 -0.10 -4.97 -4.56
C ASP A 84 -1.39 -4.41 -5.20
N SER A 85 -2.17 -3.66 -4.41
CA SER A 85 -3.39 -3.01 -4.88
C SER A 85 -3.09 -1.88 -5.86
N GLY A 86 -2.13 -1.01 -5.54
CA GLY A 86 -1.70 0.07 -6.44
C GLY A 86 -1.15 -0.46 -7.77
N ALA A 87 -0.35 -1.53 -7.73
CA ALA A 87 0.17 -2.18 -8.93
C ALA A 87 -0.96 -2.74 -9.81
N THR A 88 -1.97 -3.36 -9.18
CA THR A 88 -3.14 -3.90 -9.88
C THR A 88 -3.96 -2.80 -10.56
N LEU A 89 -4.22 -1.69 -9.87
CA LEU A 89 -4.95 -0.55 -10.43
C LEU A 89 -4.16 0.11 -11.54
N ASN A 90 -2.86 0.31 -11.37
CA ASN A 90 -2.01 0.88 -12.41
C ASN A 90 -1.95 -0.03 -13.65
N ALA A 91 -1.93 -1.35 -13.47
CA ALA A 91 -2.03 -2.29 -14.59
C ALA A 91 -3.40 -2.24 -15.30
N HIS A 92 -4.48 -2.01 -14.56
CA HIS A 92 -5.81 -1.82 -15.17
C HIS A 92 -5.86 -0.54 -16.01
N LEU A 93 -5.38 0.59 -15.47
CA LEU A 93 -5.31 1.86 -16.18
C LEU A 93 -4.44 1.77 -17.45
N ARG A 94 -3.28 1.11 -17.36
CA ARG A 94 -2.40 0.88 -18.52
C ARG A 94 -3.10 0.08 -19.63
N ARG A 95 -3.82 -0.99 -19.26
CA ARG A 95 -4.62 -1.77 -20.23
C ARG A 95 -5.71 -0.94 -20.90
N GLN A 96 -6.40 -0.06 -20.16
CA GLN A 96 -7.42 0.83 -20.74
C GLN A 96 -6.79 1.86 -21.68
N ALA A 97 -5.60 2.37 -21.35
CA ALA A 97 -4.83 3.31 -22.17
C ALA A 97 -4.08 2.65 -23.34
N GLY A 98 -4.06 1.32 -23.42
CA GLY A 98 -3.35 0.59 -24.48
C GLY A 98 -1.82 0.63 -24.38
N ILE A 99 -1.28 0.74 -23.16
CA ILE A 99 0.17 0.84 -22.86
C ILE A 99 0.66 -0.23 -21.90
#